data_AF-A0A4R0PU23-F1
#
_entry.id   AF-A0A4R0PU23-F1
#
_cell.length_a   1.000
_cell.length_b   1.000
_cell.length_c   1.000
_cell.angle_alpha   90.00
_cell.angle_beta   90.00
_cell.angle_gamma   90.00
#
_symmetry.space_group_name_H-M   'P 1'
#
loop_
_entity.id
_entity.type
_entity.pdbx_description
1 polymer ?
#
loop_
_entity_poly.entity_id
_entity_poly.type
_entity_poly.pdbx_seq_one_letter_code
_entity_poly.pdbx_strand_id
1 'polypeptide(L)' 'MDALIVYPENKEQLTALKAVMKVMKITFEQKSEVIPKAVIKGVKESLQQADSGDLTPYTGIKEMLGN' A
#
# COMPACT_ATOMS: atom_id res chain seq x y z
N MET A 1 -1.52 13.92 -26.34
CA MET A 1 -1.48 14.68 -25.07
C MET A 1 -1.03 13.71 -24.01
N ASP A 2 0.00 14.08 -23.25
CA ASP A 2 0.66 13.18 -22.31
C ASP A 2 0.15 13.42 -20.88
N ALA A 3 0.08 12.36 -20.09
CA ALA A 3 -0.33 12.44 -18.68
C ALA A 3 0.87 12.79 -17.80
N LEU A 4 0.67 13.72 -16.86
CA LEU A 4 1.68 14.08 -15.86
C LEU A 4 1.39 13.39 -14.53
N ILE A 5 2.39 12.69 -13.98
CA ILE A 5 2.35 12.12 -12.63
C ILE A 5 3.12 13.06 -11.70
N VAL A 6 2.51 13.42 -10.57
CA VAL A 6 3.07 14.36 -9.60
C VAL A 6 3.17 13.67 -8.24
N TYR A 7 4.29 13.87 -7.54
CA TYR A 7 4.59 13.26 -6.24
C TYR A 7 4.76 14.34 -5.16
N PRO A 8 3.68 14.75 -4.47
CA PRO A 8 3.78 15.67 -3.34
C PRO A 8 4.53 15.01 -2.18
N GLU A 9 5.48 15.73 -1.58
CA GLU A 9 6.30 15.21 -0.48
C GLU A 9 5.54 15.20 0.86
N ASN A 10 4.48 16.01 0.97
CA ASN A 10 3.70 16.14 2.20
C ASN A 10 2.22 16.48 1.94
N LYS A 11 1.43 16.44 3.01
CA LYS A 11 -0.03 16.67 2.98
C LYS A 11 -0.41 18.09 2.55
N GLU A 12 0.40 19.08 2.88
CA GLU A 12 0.15 20.48 2.52
C GLU A 12 0.33 20.71 1.02
N GLN A 13 1.44 20.21 0.45
CA GLN A 13 1.70 20.25 -0.99
C GLN A 13 0.58 19.55 -1.78
N LEU A 14 0.14 18.36 -1.34
CA LEU A 14 -0.97 17.66 -1.98
C LEU A 14 -2.27 18.48 -1.97
N THR A 15 -2.54 19.15 -0.85
CA THR A 15 -3.74 19.98 -0.68
C THR A 15 -3.71 21.20 -1.58
N ALA A 16 -2.57 21.91 -1.62
CA ALA A 16 -2.36 23.05 -2.51
C ALA A 16 -2.48 22.64 -3.98
N LEU A 17 -1.86 21.53 -4.38
CA LEU A 17 -1.91 21.01 -5.75
C LEU A 17 -3.35 20.69 -6.17
N LYS A 18 -4.12 20.01 -5.31
CA LYS A 18 -5.54 19.72 -5.56
C LYS A 18 -6.37 20.99 -5.73
N ALA A 19 -6.09 22.04 -4.96
CA ALA A 19 -6.79 23.31 -5.07
C ALA A 19 -6.51 23.97 -6.43
N VAL A 20 -5.23 24.04 -6.83
CA VAL A 20 -4.83 24.60 -8.14
C VAL A 20 -5.47 23.83 -9.30
N MET A 21 -5.40 22.49 -9.27
CA MET A 21 -6.01 21.63 -10.30
C MET A 21 -7.51 21.87 -10.42
N LYS A 22 -8.23 22.01 -9.29
CA LYS A 22 -9.67 22.33 -9.28
C LYS A 22 -9.98 23.69 -9.89
N VAL A 23 -9.22 24.73 -9.51
CA VAL A 23 -9.40 26.10 -10.04
C VAL A 23 -9.20 26.13 -11.55
N MET A 24 -8.21 25.38 -12.04
CA MET A 24 -7.92 25.26 -13.48
C MET A 24 -8.85 24.29 -14.23
N LYS A 25 -9.81 23.66 -13.53
CA LYS A 25 -10.70 22.63 -14.10
C LYS A 25 -9.94 21.46 -14.73
N ILE A 26 -8.77 21.13 -14.20
CA ILE A 26 -8.00 19.95 -14.60
C ILE A 26 -8.59 18.73 -13.89
N THR A 27 -8.99 17.72 -14.66
CA THR A 27 -9.40 16.42 -14.12
C THR A 27 -8.18 15.66 -13.62
N PHE A 28 -8.27 15.10 -12.42
CA PHE A 28 -7.21 14.28 -11.83
C PHE A 28 -7.78 13.01 -11.22
N GLU A 29 -7.00 11.93 -11.27
CA GLU A 29 -7.30 10.67 -10.61
C GLU A 29 -6.53 10.57 -9.30
N GLN A 30 -7.22 10.28 -8.20
CA GLN A 30 -6.56 9.90 -6.95
C GLN A 30 -6.53 8.38 -6.86
N LYS A 31 -5.39 7.78 -7.19
CA LYS A 31 -5.15 6.37 -6.89
C LYS A 31 -4.95 6.21 -5.39
N SER A 32 -6.03 5.89 -4.71
CA SER A 32 -6.01 5.33 -3.36
C SER A 32 -5.60 3.86 -3.49
N GLU A 33 -4.40 3.50 -3.06
CA GLU A 33 -4.05 2.10 -2.87
C GLU A 33 -4.87 1.54 -1.71
N VAL A 34 -6.07 1.04 -2.00
CA VAL A 34 -6.89 0.33 -1.02
C VAL A 34 -6.26 -1.06 -0.86
N ILE A 35 -5.44 -1.20 0.18
CA ILE A 35 -4.89 -2.51 0.56
C ILE A 35 -6.07 -3.41 0.95
N PRO A 36 -6.24 -4.61 0.35
CA PRO A 36 -7.33 -5.51 0.71
C PRO A 36 -7.30 -5.85 2.20
N LYS A 37 -8.48 -5.90 2.84
CA LYS A 37 -8.60 -6.21 4.28
C LYS A 37 -7.91 -7.53 4.66
N ALA A 38 -7.92 -8.51 3.76
CA ALA A 38 -7.24 -9.80 3.95
C ALA A 38 -5.72 -9.65 4.10
N VAL A 39 -5.10 -8.73 3.34
CA VAL A 39 -3.65 -8.47 3.43
C VAL A 39 -3.33 -7.78 4.76
N ILE A 40 -4.10 -6.77 5.15
CA ILE A 40 -3.93 -6.08 6.44
C ILE A 40 -4.07 -7.07 7.61
N LYS A 41 -5.07 -7.95 7.53
CA LYS A 41 -5.30 -8.99 8.53
C LYS A 41 -4.13 -9.98 8.59
N GLY A 42 -3.70 -10.52 7.45
CA GLY A 42 -2.59 -11.48 7.40
C GLY A 42 -1.30 -10.89 7.96
N VAL A 43 -0.96 -9.64 7.62
CA VAL A 43 0.23 -8.97 8.20
C VAL A 43 0.11 -8.86 9.72
N LYS A 44 -1.06 -8.49 10.24
CA LYS A 44 -1.27 -8.38 11.69
C LYS A 44 -1.13 -9.75 12.40
N GLU A 45 -1.67 -10.81 11.80
CA GLU A 45 -1.54 -12.18 12.30
C GLU A 45 -0.09 -12.66 12.29
N SER A 46 0.65 -12.40 11.20
CA SER A 46 2.08 -12.75 11.12
C SER A 46 2.93 -12.02 12.15
N LEU A 47 2.64 -10.75 12.45
CA LEU A 47 3.33 -10.01 13.51
C LEU A 47 3.07 -10.64 14.88
N GLN A 48 1.82 -11.02 15.17
CA GLN A 48 1.48 -11.69 16.43
C GLN A 48 2.16 -13.05 16.57
N GLN A 49 2.22 -13.83 15.49
CA GLN A 49 2.94 -15.11 15.43
C GLN A 49 4.44 -14.92 15.70
N ALA A 50 5.04 -13.88 15.13
CA ALA A 50 6.45 -13.54 15.39
C ALA A 50 6.70 -13.18 16.85
N ASP A 51 5.85 -12.34 17.44
CA ASP A 51 5.94 -11.94 18.85
C ASP A 51 5.75 -13.14 19.79
N SER A 52 4.91 -14.12 19.42
CA SER A 52 4.70 -15.35 20.19
C SER A 52 5.74 -16.44 19.93
N GLY A 53 6.69 -16.22 19.03
CA GLY A 53 7.68 -17.23 18.62
C GLY A 53 7.10 -18.41 17.81
N ASP A 54 5.87 -18.27 17.30
CA ASP A 54 5.19 -19.24 16.45
C ASP A 54 5.61 -19.04 14.99
N LEU A 55 6.89 -19.30 14.72
CA LEU A 55 7.52 -19.06 13.42
C LEU A 55 7.94 -20.38 12.79
N THR A 56 7.47 -20.63 11.57
CA THR A 56 7.99 -21.73 10.74
C THR A 56 9.07 -21.18 9.82
N PRO A 57 10.35 -21.57 10.00
CA PRO A 57 11.41 -21.12 9.11
C PRO A 57 11.16 -21.67 7.70
N TYR A 58 11.40 -20.83 6.69
CA TYR A 58 11.35 -21.29 5.32
C TYR A 58 12.60 -22.10 5.00
N THR A 59 12.43 -23.41 4.85
CA THR A 59 13.50 -24.37 4.53
C THR A 59 13.41 -24.89 3.08
N GLY A 60 12.28 -24.66 2.40
CA GLY A 60 12.07 -24.98 1.00
C GLY A 60 10.62 -25.27 0.65
N ILE A 61 10.32 -25.28 -0.65
CA ILE A 61 8.95 -25.48 -1.18
C ILE A 61 8.41 -26.87 -0.84
N LYS A 62 9.26 -27.91 -0.86
CA LYS A 62 8.85 -29.30 -0.57
C LYS A 62 8.30 -29.43 0.86
N GLU A 63 9.07 -28.93 1.82
CA GLU A 63 8.71 -28.94 3.24
C GLU A 63 7.47 -28.08 3.51
N MET A 64 7.34 -26.92 2.83
CA MET A 64 6.15 -26.08 2.90
C MET A 64 4.88 -26.80 2.42
N LEU A 65 4.99 -27.68 1.42
CA LEU A 65 3.87 -28.44 0.87
C LEU A 65 3.61 -29.78 1.59
N GLY A 66 4.42 -30.12 2.60
CA GLY A 66 4.33 -31.40 3.32
C GLY A 66 4.68 -32.62 2.47
N ASN A 67 5.52 -32.47 1.42
CA ASN A 67 5.92 -33.54 0.48
C ASN A 67 7.42 -33.82 0.49
#